data_AF-A0A9E4QK43-F1
#
_entry.id   AF-A0A9E4QK43-F1
#
_cell.length_a   1.000
_cell.length_b   1.000
_cell.length_c   1.000
_cell.angle_alpha   90.00
_cell.angle_beta   90.00
_cell.angle_gamma   90.00
#
_symmetry.space_group_name_H-M   'P 1'
#
loop_
_entity.id
_entity.type
_entity.pdbx_description
1 polymer ?
#
loop_
_entity_poly.entity_id
_entity_poly.type
_entity_poly.pdbx_seq_one_letter_code
_entity_poly.pdbx_strand_id
1 'polypeptide(L)'
;VKDLTGAQVKLKDPELTLYVDIQVKGFLVYFDEVKAHGGLPVGVSGKVAVMLSGGIDSPVAAWQMMKRGCQAMFVHFHSYPLVDRTSMEKAAELVEHLTRHQYQSNLFMAPLGEIQKKIILTCPPSYRVVLYRRFMVRITEVLARRNRAKAIITGESCGQVASQTLENIAVVDQSAGMPILRPLIGHNKEEIVDMARKIGTFSTSILPDQDCCTLFVPKHPETRADLDTVLRLEETLSVDEMVREAVENTERRHFASPEAAAPAR
;
A
#
# COMPACT_ATOMS: atom_id res chain seq x y z
N VAL A 1 17.37 -33.72 36.46
CA VAL A 1 16.11 -32.95 36.45
C VAL A 1 15.22 -33.39 37.60
N LYS A 2 14.57 -34.58 37.54
CA LYS A 2 13.67 -35.09 38.58
C LYS A 2 14.24 -35.04 40.01
N ASP A 3 15.48 -35.49 40.21
CA ASP A 3 16.08 -35.56 41.56
C ASP A 3 16.43 -34.19 42.15
N LEU A 4 16.64 -33.18 41.30
CA LEU A 4 17.03 -31.83 41.72
C LEU A 4 15.84 -30.86 41.79
N THR A 5 14.83 -31.06 40.95
CA THR A 5 13.71 -30.11 40.79
C THR A 5 12.34 -30.70 41.07
N GLY A 6 12.23 -32.02 41.24
CA GLY A 6 10.95 -32.74 41.31
C GLY A 6 10.19 -32.82 39.98
N ALA A 7 10.69 -32.17 38.91
CA ALA A 7 10.00 -32.10 37.62
C ALA A 7 10.10 -33.41 36.84
N GLN A 8 8.99 -33.82 36.24
CA GLN A 8 8.93 -34.98 35.35
C GLN A 8 9.27 -34.58 33.91
N VAL A 9 10.14 -35.36 33.25
CA VAL A 9 10.46 -35.15 31.83
C VAL A 9 9.32 -35.71 30.97
N LYS A 10 8.75 -34.85 30.12
CA LYS A 10 7.76 -35.22 29.09
C LYS A 10 8.33 -34.90 27.71
N LEU A 11 8.29 -35.85 26.78
CA LEU A 11 8.73 -35.63 25.38
C LEU A 11 7.61 -35.15 24.47
N LYS A 12 6.36 -35.28 24.90
CA LYS A 12 5.16 -34.79 24.20
C LYS A 12 4.47 -33.80 25.13
N ASP A 13 4.06 -32.67 24.57
CA ASP A 13 3.36 -31.60 25.28
C ASP A 13 4.02 -31.22 26.63
N PRO A 14 5.33 -30.86 26.62
CA PRO A 14 6.00 -30.41 27.83
C PRO A 14 5.53 -29.02 28.25
N GLU A 15 5.43 -28.80 29.55
CA GLU A 15 5.08 -27.48 30.12
C GLU A 15 6.20 -26.43 29.91
N LEU A 16 7.45 -26.90 29.73
CA LEU A 16 8.61 -26.08 29.41
C LEU A 16 9.53 -26.86 28.49
N THR A 17 9.88 -26.28 27.35
CA THR A 17 10.90 -26.83 26.46
C THR A 17 12.20 -26.06 26.64
N LEU A 18 13.31 -26.77 26.84
CA LEU A 18 14.64 -26.18 26.90
C LEU A 18 15.33 -26.44 25.57
N TYR A 19 15.59 -25.38 24.82
CA TYR A 19 16.38 -25.43 23.61
C TYR A 19 17.82 -25.07 23.93
N VAL A 20 18.76 -25.88 23.43
CA VAL A 20 20.20 -25.69 23.65
C VAL A 20 20.89 -25.74 22.30
N ASP A 21 21.27 -24.57 21.80
CA ASP A 21 22.04 -24.41 20.57
C ASP A 21 23.53 -24.42 20.90
N ILE A 22 24.22 -25.47 20.46
CA ILE A 22 25.67 -25.63 20.64
C ILE A 22 26.39 -24.87 19.52
N GLN A 23 27.12 -23.81 19.86
CA GLN A 23 27.89 -23.01 18.93
C GLN A 23 29.40 -23.11 19.21
N VAL A 24 30.22 -22.70 18.24
CA VAL A 24 31.69 -22.75 18.33
C VAL A 24 32.23 -22.00 19.57
N LYS A 25 31.58 -20.90 19.97
CA LYS A 25 32.01 -20.03 21.07
C LYS A 25 31.21 -20.19 22.37
N GLY A 26 30.27 -21.14 22.44
CA GLY A 26 29.45 -21.33 23.64
C GLY A 26 28.09 -21.98 23.35
N PHE A 27 27.18 -21.84 24.29
CA PHE A 27 25.83 -22.41 24.21
C PHE A 27 24.80 -21.29 24.33
N LEU A 28 23.81 -21.27 23.43
CA LEU A 28 22.62 -20.45 23.57
C LEU A 28 21.52 -21.32 24.15
N VAL A 29 21.03 -20.94 25.34
CA VAL A 29 19.90 -21.61 26.00
C VAL A 29 18.70 -20.70 25.94
N TYR A 30 17.59 -21.20 25.42
CA TYR A 30 16.33 -20.47 25.34
C TYR A 30 15.14 -21.38 25.63
N PHE A 31 14.03 -20.75 25.99
CA PHE A 31 12.82 -21.41 26.51
C PHE A 31 11.62 -21.22 25.58
N ASP A 32 11.61 -20.10 24.86
CA ASP A 32 10.53 -19.69 23.97
C ASP A 32 11.07 -19.40 22.58
N GLU A 33 10.30 -19.80 21.56
CA GLU A 33 10.52 -19.40 20.17
C GLU A 33 9.30 -18.63 19.69
N VAL A 34 9.47 -17.33 19.41
CA VAL A 34 8.39 -16.48 18.90
C VAL A 34 8.46 -16.45 17.37
N LYS A 35 7.54 -17.17 16.73
CA LYS A 35 7.43 -17.16 15.27
C LYS A 35 6.84 -15.83 14.79
N ALA A 36 7.70 -14.97 14.26
CA ALA A 36 7.30 -13.74 13.60
C ALA A 36 6.77 -14.00 12.16
N HIS A 37 6.61 -12.93 11.37
CA HIS A 37 6.00 -13.01 10.05
C HIS A 37 6.81 -13.78 8.99
N GLY A 38 8.11 -13.99 9.22
CA GLY A 38 9.05 -14.52 8.21
C GLY A 38 9.17 -13.58 6.99
N GLY A 39 9.61 -14.12 5.86
CA GLY A 39 9.77 -13.36 4.62
C GLY A 39 11.23 -13.09 4.27
N LEU A 40 11.49 -11.98 3.58
CA LEU A 40 12.83 -11.54 3.16
C LEU A 40 13.18 -10.20 3.82
N PRO A 41 14.47 -9.93 4.12
CA PRO A 41 14.89 -8.64 4.65
C PRO A 41 14.49 -7.50 3.70
N VAL A 42 13.87 -6.44 4.23
CA VAL A 42 13.43 -5.30 3.42
C VAL A 42 14.63 -4.62 2.74
N GLY A 43 14.50 -4.38 1.43
CA GLY A 43 15.52 -3.74 0.59
C GLY A 43 16.19 -4.71 -0.38
N VAL A 44 16.23 -6.01 -0.10
CA VAL A 44 16.91 -7.00 -0.96
C VAL A 44 16.23 -7.19 -2.33
N SER A 45 14.94 -6.88 -2.43
CA SER A 45 14.15 -6.99 -3.66
C SER A 45 13.94 -5.64 -4.36
N GLY A 46 14.69 -4.61 -3.97
CA GLY A 46 14.59 -3.26 -4.54
C GLY A 46 13.41 -2.44 -4.01
N LYS A 47 13.17 -1.29 -4.64
CA LYS A 47 12.16 -0.31 -4.20
C LYS A 47 10.90 -0.37 -5.05
N VAL A 48 9.74 -0.17 -4.43
CA VAL A 48 8.43 -0.14 -5.09
C VAL A 48 7.63 1.10 -4.65
N ALA A 49 6.78 1.61 -5.53
CA ALA A 49 5.90 2.74 -5.25
C ALA A 49 4.47 2.25 -4.99
N VAL A 50 3.98 2.41 -3.77
CA VAL A 50 2.66 1.96 -3.35
C VAL A 50 1.67 3.10 -3.48
N MET A 51 0.61 2.88 -4.27
CA MET A 51 -0.57 3.76 -4.25
C MET A 51 -1.37 3.50 -2.97
N LEU A 52 -1.18 4.37 -1.98
CA LEU A 52 -1.78 4.25 -0.66
C LEU A 52 -3.08 5.06 -0.60
N SER A 53 -4.18 4.37 -0.30
CA SER A 53 -5.48 4.96 0.02
C SER A 53 -5.73 4.92 1.52
N GLY A 54 -6.75 5.64 1.99
CA GLY A 54 -7.22 5.55 3.37
C GLY A 54 -7.95 4.25 3.72
N GLY A 55 -8.11 3.34 2.75
CA GLY A 55 -8.83 2.08 2.92
C GLY A 55 -8.02 0.97 3.58
N ILE A 56 -8.64 -0.22 3.67
CA ILE A 56 -8.06 -1.40 4.32
C ILE A 56 -7.00 -2.08 3.43
N ASP A 57 -7.21 -2.04 2.11
CA ASP A 57 -6.56 -2.98 1.21
C ASP A 57 -5.13 -2.53 0.85
N SER A 58 -4.91 -1.24 0.56
CA SER A 58 -3.59 -0.74 0.13
C SER A 58 -2.49 -0.84 1.21
N PRO A 59 -2.74 -0.63 2.52
CA PRO A 59 -1.73 -0.94 3.55
C PRO A 59 -1.34 -2.42 3.59
N VAL A 60 -2.30 -3.32 3.43
CA VAL A 60 -2.03 -4.77 3.42
C VAL A 60 -1.21 -5.15 2.19
N ALA A 61 -1.53 -4.60 1.02
CA ALA A 61 -0.75 -4.81 -0.19
C ALA A 61 0.71 -4.33 -0.03
N ALA A 62 0.91 -3.16 0.59
CA ALA A 62 2.24 -2.65 0.92
C ALA A 62 3.02 -3.63 1.81
N TRP A 63 2.36 -4.10 2.88
CA TRP A 63 2.96 -5.03 3.83
C TRP A 63 3.35 -6.36 3.18
N GLN A 64 2.52 -6.91 2.28
CA GLN A 64 2.88 -8.12 1.53
C GLN A 64 4.14 -7.93 0.68
N MET A 65 4.31 -6.76 0.07
CA MET A 65 5.54 -6.46 -0.69
C MET A 65 6.75 -6.26 0.20
N MET A 66 6.60 -5.60 1.35
CA MET A 66 7.67 -5.50 2.36
C MET A 66 8.10 -6.88 2.85
N LYS A 67 7.15 -7.79 3.09
CA LYS A 67 7.43 -9.19 3.45
C LYS A 67 8.21 -9.95 2.36
N ARG A 68 8.10 -9.54 1.10
CA ARG A 68 8.91 -10.06 -0.03
C ARG A 68 10.20 -9.29 -0.27
N GLY A 69 10.65 -8.49 0.71
CA GLY A 69 11.93 -7.80 0.68
C GLY A 69 11.93 -6.49 -0.11
N CYS A 70 10.78 -5.99 -0.56
CA CYS A 70 10.70 -4.72 -1.25
C CYS A 70 10.66 -3.54 -0.26
N GLN A 71 11.43 -2.49 -0.52
CA GLN A 71 11.30 -1.22 0.21
C GLN A 71 10.16 -0.38 -0.40
N ALA A 72 9.19 0.02 0.41
CA ALA A 72 8.02 0.77 -0.06
C ALA A 72 8.21 2.28 0.10
N MET A 73 7.99 3.02 -0.98
CA MET A 73 7.60 4.44 -0.91
C MET A 73 6.11 4.56 -1.14
N PHE A 74 5.45 5.52 -0.50
CA PHE A 74 4.00 5.67 -0.53
C PHE A 74 3.60 6.90 -1.32
N VAL A 75 2.58 6.76 -2.18
CA VAL A 75 1.97 7.87 -2.91
C VAL A 75 0.49 7.88 -2.52
N HIS A 76 0.06 8.96 -1.86
CA HIS A 76 -1.33 9.20 -1.50
C HIS A 76 -1.88 10.37 -2.31
N PHE A 77 -3.06 10.18 -2.88
CA PHE A 77 -3.74 11.22 -3.66
C PHE A 77 -4.78 11.92 -2.79
N HIS A 78 -4.86 13.23 -2.90
CA HIS A 78 -5.84 14.04 -2.15
C HIS A 78 -6.45 15.13 -3.03
N SER A 79 -7.59 15.65 -2.59
CA SER A 79 -8.30 16.74 -3.29
C SER A 79 -8.40 18.02 -2.47
N TYR A 80 -7.67 18.14 -1.36
CA TYR A 80 -7.52 19.41 -0.63
C TYR A 80 -7.12 20.55 -1.59
N PRO A 81 -7.75 21.75 -1.52
CA PRO A 81 -8.72 22.19 -0.52
C PRO A 81 -10.20 21.94 -0.87
N LEU A 82 -10.53 21.12 -1.87
CA LEU A 82 -11.92 20.77 -2.21
C LEU A 82 -12.62 19.94 -1.13
N VAL A 83 -11.82 19.25 -0.32
CA VAL A 83 -12.22 18.50 0.87
C VAL A 83 -11.27 18.84 2.01
N ASP A 84 -11.62 18.38 3.21
CA ASP A 84 -10.77 18.51 4.38
C ASP A 84 -9.48 17.65 4.29
N ARG A 85 -8.66 17.71 5.34
CA ARG A 85 -7.35 17.02 5.39
C ARG A 85 -7.42 15.61 5.98
N THR A 86 -8.62 15.10 6.27
CA THR A 86 -8.79 13.84 7.01
C THR A 86 -8.16 12.64 6.28
N SER A 87 -8.27 12.56 4.94
CA SER A 87 -7.63 11.47 4.19
C SER A 87 -6.10 11.55 4.24
N MET A 88 -5.54 12.77 4.24
CA MET A 88 -4.10 12.99 4.30
C MET A 88 -3.53 12.62 5.66
N GLU A 89 -4.25 12.95 6.73
CA GLU A 89 -3.92 12.58 8.12
C GLU A 89 -4.00 11.07 8.31
N LYS A 90 -5.08 10.44 7.84
CA LYS A 90 -5.23 8.98 7.86
C LYS A 90 -4.11 8.28 7.08
N ALA A 91 -3.76 8.77 5.90
CA ALA A 91 -2.67 8.21 5.12
C ALA A 91 -1.32 8.31 5.85
N ALA A 92 -1.06 9.43 6.55
CA ALA A 92 0.13 9.59 7.37
C ALA A 92 0.17 8.58 8.52
N GLU A 93 -0.94 8.39 9.25
CA GLU A 93 -1.04 7.41 10.33
C GLU A 93 -0.83 5.97 9.82
N LEU A 94 -1.42 5.62 8.67
CA LEU A 94 -1.18 4.32 8.02
C LEU A 94 0.30 4.12 7.65
N VAL A 95 0.98 5.17 7.17
CA VAL A 95 2.44 5.10 6.92
C VAL A 95 3.23 4.94 8.20
N GLU A 96 2.82 5.55 9.32
CA GLU A 96 3.48 5.34 10.63
C GLU A 96 3.40 3.88 11.07
N HIS A 97 2.23 3.24 10.94
CA HIS A 97 2.07 1.81 11.19
C HIS A 97 3.00 0.98 10.30
N LEU A 98 3.01 1.25 9.00
CA LEU A 98 3.82 0.49 8.02
C LEU A 98 5.33 0.73 8.19
N THR A 99 5.74 1.90 8.68
CA THR A 99 7.15 2.25 8.89
C THR A 99 7.82 1.33 9.91
N ARG A 100 7.07 0.74 10.85
CA ARG A 100 7.58 -0.26 11.79
C ARG A 100 8.13 -1.52 11.10
N HIS A 101 7.72 -1.78 9.85
CA HIS A 101 8.16 -2.95 9.08
C HIS A 101 9.34 -2.68 8.14
N GLN A 102 9.74 -1.42 7.94
CA GLN A 102 10.86 -1.06 7.06
C GLN A 102 11.78 0.05 7.60
N TYR A 103 11.55 0.48 8.84
CA TYR A 103 12.27 1.51 9.61
C TYR A 103 12.19 2.94 9.08
N GLN A 104 12.17 3.14 7.77
CA GLN A 104 12.09 4.45 7.14
C GLN A 104 11.14 4.43 5.95
N SER A 105 10.31 5.45 5.85
CA SER A 105 9.34 5.60 4.77
C SER A 105 9.31 7.03 4.24
N ASN A 106 8.89 7.17 2.98
CA ASN A 106 8.52 8.46 2.41
C ASN A 106 7.08 8.38 1.94
N LEU A 107 6.28 9.40 2.29
CA LEU A 107 4.93 9.61 1.81
C LEU A 107 4.93 10.82 0.88
N PHE A 108 4.48 10.60 -0.34
CA PHE A 108 4.27 11.62 -1.34
C PHE A 108 2.77 11.92 -1.40
N MET A 109 2.38 13.13 -1.01
CA MET A 109 0.99 13.61 -1.04
C MET A 109 0.79 14.37 -2.34
N ALA A 110 0.15 13.72 -3.31
CA ALA A 110 -0.05 14.24 -4.67
C ALA A 110 -1.45 14.85 -4.81
N PRO A 111 -1.56 16.13 -5.23
CA PRO A 111 -2.86 16.75 -5.44
C PRO A 111 -3.52 16.21 -6.72
N LEU A 112 -4.81 15.90 -6.63
CA LEU A 112 -5.63 15.45 -7.76
C LEU A 112 -6.84 16.37 -8.03
N GLY A 113 -7.07 17.39 -7.20
CA GLY A 113 -8.26 18.24 -7.26
C GLY A 113 -8.53 18.89 -8.62
N GLU A 114 -7.51 19.53 -9.23
CA GLU A 114 -7.67 20.17 -10.55
C GLU A 114 -7.89 19.14 -11.68
N ILE A 115 -7.21 18.00 -11.60
CA ILE A 115 -7.41 16.88 -12.54
C ILE A 115 -8.85 16.39 -12.46
N GLN A 116 -9.38 16.21 -11.26
CA GLN A 116 -10.75 15.77 -11.05
C GLN A 116 -11.76 16.79 -11.57
N LYS A 117 -11.58 18.09 -11.26
CA LYS A 117 -12.44 19.15 -11.79
C LYS A 117 -12.50 19.12 -13.31
N LYS A 118 -11.35 19.03 -13.97
CA LYS A 118 -11.29 19.00 -15.44
C LYS A 118 -12.06 17.80 -15.99
N ILE A 119 -11.80 16.60 -15.48
CA ILE A 119 -12.49 15.36 -15.89
C ILE A 119 -14.00 15.45 -15.63
N ILE A 120 -14.43 16.06 -14.52
CA ILE A 120 -15.87 16.25 -14.22
C ILE A 120 -16.54 17.13 -15.27
N LEU A 121 -15.85 18.19 -15.71
CA LEU A 121 -16.38 19.17 -16.68
C LEU A 121 -16.36 18.67 -18.12
N THR A 122 -15.39 17.82 -18.50
CA THR A 122 -15.19 17.44 -19.91
C THR A 122 -15.52 15.99 -20.22
N CYS A 123 -15.62 15.10 -19.23
CA CYS A 123 -15.77 13.66 -19.48
C CYS A 123 -17.09 13.10 -18.93
N PRO A 124 -17.66 12.06 -19.59
CA PRO A 124 -18.87 11.40 -19.13
C PRO A 124 -18.73 10.83 -17.70
N PRO A 125 -19.77 10.91 -16.85
CA PRO A 125 -19.73 10.41 -15.48
C PRO A 125 -19.24 8.98 -15.32
N SER A 126 -19.65 8.07 -16.21
CA SER A 126 -19.34 6.62 -16.12
C SER A 126 -17.84 6.31 -16.24
N TYR A 127 -17.06 7.15 -16.94
CA TYR A 127 -15.63 6.96 -17.19
C TYR A 127 -14.70 7.63 -16.18
N ARG A 128 -15.24 8.48 -15.29
CA ARG A 128 -14.43 9.33 -14.40
C ARG A 128 -13.47 8.54 -13.52
N VAL A 129 -13.94 7.44 -12.92
CA VAL A 129 -13.12 6.62 -12.00
C VAL A 129 -11.92 5.99 -12.73
N VAL A 130 -12.14 5.51 -13.96
CA VAL A 130 -11.07 4.92 -14.78
C VAL A 130 -10.05 5.99 -15.17
N LEU A 131 -10.51 7.18 -15.57
CA LEU A 131 -9.63 8.31 -15.87
C LEU A 131 -8.82 8.75 -14.64
N TYR A 132 -9.46 8.88 -13.46
CA TYR A 132 -8.75 9.20 -12.21
C TYR A 132 -7.63 8.19 -11.94
N ARG A 133 -7.93 6.88 -12.01
CA ARG A 133 -6.93 5.83 -11.80
C ARG A 133 -5.78 5.90 -12.80
N ARG A 134 -6.06 6.17 -14.08
CA ARG A 134 -5.01 6.34 -15.10
C ARG A 134 -4.11 7.54 -14.83
N PHE A 135 -4.65 8.67 -14.35
CA PHE A 135 -3.83 9.80 -13.89
C PHE A 135 -2.99 9.44 -12.66
N MET A 136 -3.59 8.78 -11.67
CA MET A 136 -2.89 8.34 -10.46
C MET A 136 -1.72 7.40 -10.80
N VAL A 137 -1.90 6.47 -11.73
CA VAL A 137 -0.85 5.58 -12.21
C VAL A 137 0.28 6.36 -12.87
N ARG A 138 -0.01 7.30 -13.77
CA ARG A 138 1.00 8.14 -14.44
C ARG A 138 1.79 9.00 -13.46
N ILE A 139 1.12 9.67 -12.52
CA ILE A 139 1.76 10.46 -11.46
C ILE A 139 2.67 9.57 -10.60
N THR A 140 2.14 8.41 -10.20
CA THR A 140 2.89 7.43 -9.40
C THR A 140 4.12 6.92 -10.16
N GLU A 141 4.02 6.65 -11.46
CA GLU A 141 5.14 6.23 -12.29
C GLU A 141 6.26 7.28 -12.31
N VAL A 142 5.92 8.55 -12.53
CA VAL A 142 6.91 9.64 -12.54
C VAL A 142 7.62 9.71 -11.19
N LEU A 143 6.88 9.67 -10.08
CA LEU A 143 7.44 9.67 -8.73
C LEU A 143 8.29 8.41 -8.47
N ALA A 144 7.84 7.24 -8.92
CA ALA A 144 8.54 5.97 -8.82
C ALA A 144 9.90 6.03 -9.50
N ARG A 145 9.95 6.50 -10.76
CA ARG A 145 11.20 6.64 -11.53
C ARG A 145 12.16 7.61 -10.87
N ARG A 146 11.70 8.79 -10.42
CA ARG A 146 12.52 9.77 -9.69
C ARG A 146 13.16 9.19 -8.42
N ASN A 147 12.49 8.23 -7.79
CA ASN A 147 12.93 7.58 -6.55
C ASN A 147 13.56 6.19 -6.76
N ARG A 148 13.79 5.79 -8.03
CA ARG A 148 14.37 4.50 -8.45
C ARG A 148 13.54 3.26 -8.06
N ALA A 149 12.24 3.42 -7.87
CA ALA A 149 11.32 2.30 -7.72
C ALA A 149 11.13 1.56 -9.05
N LYS A 150 10.88 0.25 -8.97
CA LYS A 150 10.86 -0.68 -10.12
C LYS A 150 9.45 -1.14 -10.51
N ALA A 151 8.47 -0.93 -9.63
CA ALA A 151 7.08 -1.32 -9.86
C ALA A 151 6.14 -0.42 -9.05
N ILE A 152 4.90 -0.32 -9.51
CA ILE A 152 3.76 0.27 -8.79
C ILE A 152 3.03 -0.85 -8.06
N ILE A 153 2.61 -0.61 -6.82
CA ILE A 153 1.81 -1.55 -6.03
C ILE A 153 0.44 -0.95 -5.78
N THR A 154 -0.62 -1.73 -6.03
CA THR A 154 -1.99 -1.35 -5.69
C THR A 154 -2.62 -2.37 -4.76
N GLY A 155 -3.60 -1.93 -3.97
CA GLY A 155 -4.43 -2.79 -3.14
C GLY A 155 -5.67 -3.35 -3.86
N GLU A 156 -5.63 -3.46 -5.19
CA GLU A 156 -6.79 -3.95 -5.96
C GLU A 156 -7.01 -5.46 -5.77
N SER A 157 -8.28 -5.85 -5.64
CA SER A 157 -8.76 -7.23 -5.63
C SER A 157 -9.81 -7.44 -6.73
N CYS A 158 -9.67 -8.50 -7.52
CA CYS A 158 -10.46 -8.70 -8.73
C CYS A 158 -11.95 -8.88 -8.39
N GLY A 159 -12.82 -8.07 -8.99
CA GLY A 159 -14.28 -8.17 -8.81
C GLY A 159 -14.82 -7.61 -7.50
N GLN A 160 -13.98 -6.98 -6.67
CA GLN A 160 -14.44 -6.38 -5.40
C GLN A 160 -15.31 -5.13 -5.61
N VAL A 161 -14.99 -4.31 -6.60
CA VAL A 161 -15.74 -3.10 -6.96
C VAL A 161 -15.79 -2.92 -8.48
N ALA A 162 -16.73 -2.11 -8.98
CA ALA A 162 -16.91 -1.85 -10.43
C ALA A 162 -15.62 -1.43 -11.15
N SER A 163 -14.75 -0.65 -10.48
CA SER A 163 -13.48 -0.20 -11.06
C SER A 163 -12.37 -1.26 -11.09
N GLN A 164 -12.62 -2.47 -10.56
CA GLN A 164 -11.65 -3.55 -10.43
C GLN A 164 -12.12 -4.83 -11.16
N THR A 165 -12.90 -4.65 -12.24
CA THR A 165 -13.12 -5.71 -13.24
C THR A 165 -11.85 -5.92 -14.07
N LEU A 166 -11.73 -7.07 -14.73
CA LEU A 166 -10.57 -7.37 -15.58
C LEU A 166 -10.42 -6.36 -16.71
N GLU A 167 -11.53 -5.94 -17.30
CA GLU A 167 -11.59 -4.93 -18.35
C GLU A 167 -11.05 -3.58 -17.85
N ASN A 168 -11.52 -3.11 -16.69
CA ASN A 168 -11.06 -1.85 -16.12
C ASN A 168 -9.60 -1.92 -15.64
N ILE A 169 -9.17 -3.05 -15.06
CA ILE A 169 -7.77 -3.27 -14.69
C ILE A 169 -6.87 -3.18 -15.93
N ALA A 170 -7.25 -3.87 -17.02
CA ALA A 170 -6.49 -3.84 -18.26
C ALA A 170 -6.41 -2.43 -18.84
N VAL A 171 -7.52 -1.69 -18.85
CA VAL A 171 -7.54 -0.29 -19.30
C VAL A 171 -6.66 0.60 -18.43
N VAL A 172 -6.65 0.44 -17.10
CA VAL A 172 -5.78 1.22 -16.22
C VAL A 172 -4.30 0.85 -16.44
N ASP A 173 -3.98 -0.44 -16.60
CA ASP A 173 -2.61 -0.93 -16.79
C ASP A 173 -1.93 -0.34 -18.03
N GLN A 174 -2.69 -0.10 -19.11
CA GLN A 174 -2.18 0.55 -20.32
C GLN A 174 -1.66 1.98 -20.09
N SER A 175 -1.93 2.60 -18.93
CA SER A 175 -1.38 3.91 -18.57
C SER A 175 -0.01 3.84 -17.90
N ALA A 176 0.48 2.65 -17.53
CA ALA A 176 1.77 2.46 -16.88
C ALA A 176 2.86 2.02 -17.87
N GLY A 177 4.02 2.66 -17.79
CA GLY A 177 5.27 2.24 -18.43
C GLY A 177 6.15 1.33 -17.55
N MET A 178 5.63 0.83 -16.43
CA MET A 178 6.31 -0.10 -15.52
C MET A 178 5.34 -1.12 -14.92
N PRO A 179 5.82 -2.25 -14.37
CA PRO A 179 4.94 -3.27 -13.80
C PRO A 179 4.05 -2.73 -12.68
N ILE A 180 2.76 -3.09 -12.73
CA ILE A 180 1.81 -2.90 -11.62
C ILE A 180 1.60 -4.26 -10.95
N LEU A 181 1.96 -4.37 -9.67
CA LEU A 181 1.79 -5.58 -8.88
C LEU A 181 0.58 -5.43 -7.96
N ARG A 182 -0.22 -6.50 -7.87
CA ARG A 182 -1.47 -6.55 -7.12
C ARG A 182 -1.46 -7.71 -6.13
N PRO A 183 -0.79 -7.57 -4.97
CA PRO A 183 -0.67 -8.66 -4.00
C PRO A 183 -2.01 -9.22 -3.52
N LEU A 184 -3.09 -8.44 -3.65
CA LEU A 184 -4.43 -8.79 -3.18
C LEU A 184 -5.37 -9.31 -4.28
N ILE A 185 -4.89 -9.51 -5.52
CA ILE A 185 -5.76 -9.75 -6.67
C ILE A 185 -6.69 -10.97 -6.52
N GLY A 186 -6.23 -12.01 -5.82
CA GLY A 186 -6.98 -13.25 -5.57
C GLY A 186 -7.50 -13.40 -4.14
N HIS A 187 -7.35 -12.37 -3.30
CA HIS A 187 -7.79 -12.41 -1.90
C HIS A 187 -9.23 -11.97 -1.76
N ASN A 188 -9.97 -12.64 -0.88
CA ASN A 188 -11.30 -12.20 -0.49
C ASN A 188 -11.24 -11.11 0.61
N LYS A 189 -12.37 -10.46 0.89
CA LYS A 189 -12.39 -9.32 1.82
C LYS A 189 -12.02 -9.69 3.26
N GLU A 190 -12.45 -10.86 3.72
CA GLU A 190 -12.21 -11.33 5.09
C GLU A 190 -10.71 -11.59 5.31
N GLU A 191 -10.04 -12.23 4.36
CA GLU A 191 -8.59 -12.45 4.39
C GLU A 191 -7.82 -11.13 4.48
N ILE A 192 -8.24 -10.11 3.72
CA ILE A 192 -7.62 -8.78 3.74
C ILE A 192 -7.84 -8.10 5.10
N VAL A 193 -9.06 -8.18 5.65
CA VAL A 193 -9.39 -7.63 6.97
C VAL A 193 -8.57 -8.30 8.08
N ASP A 194 -8.44 -9.62 8.05
CA ASP A 194 -7.65 -10.37 9.02
C ASP A 194 -6.18 -9.99 8.97
N MET A 195 -5.62 -9.81 7.77
CA MET A 195 -4.27 -9.29 7.60
C MET A 195 -4.14 -7.86 8.15
N ALA A 196 -5.08 -6.97 7.84
CA ALA A 196 -5.09 -5.59 8.34
C ALA A 196 -5.13 -5.52 9.88
N ARG A 197 -5.89 -6.42 10.53
CA ARG A 197 -5.91 -6.54 11.99
C ARG A 197 -4.57 -7.02 12.53
N LYS A 198 -3.97 -8.04 11.91
CA LYS A 198 -2.67 -8.59 12.31
C LYS A 198 -1.53 -7.57 12.22
N ILE A 199 -1.58 -6.66 11.25
CA ILE A 199 -0.56 -5.61 11.07
C ILE A 199 -0.94 -4.28 11.74
N GLY A 200 -2.10 -4.22 12.40
CA GLY A 200 -2.55 -3.05 13.15
C GLY A 200 -3.02 -1.86 12.32
N THR A 201 -3.28 -2.02 11.01
CA THR A 201 -3.77 -0.93 10.15
C THR A 201 -5.29 -0.82 10.11
N PHE A 202 -6.00 -1.87 10.54
CA PHE A 202 -7.46 -1.94 10.43
C PHE A 202 -8.19 -0.78 11.12
N SER A 203 -7.83 -0.44 12.36
CA SER A 203 -8.50 0.61 13.14
C SER A 203 -8.42 1.98 12.49
N THR A 204 -7.27 2.31 11.92
CA THR A 204 -7.05 3.57 11.19
C THR A 204 -7.79 3.57 9.85
N SER A 205 -7.74 2.44 9.12
CA SER A 205 -8.39 2.31 7.81
C SER A 205 -9.91 2.45 7.84
N ILE A 206 -10.56 2.17 8.98
CA ILE A 206 -12.03 2.29 9.12
C ILE A 206 -12.50 3.67 9.61
N LEU A 207 -11.59 4.58 9.98
CA LEU A 207 -11.98 5.93 10.37
C LEU A 207 -12.70 6.61 9.20
N PRO A 208 -13.71 7.46 9.43
CA PRO A 208 -14.32 8.22 8.35
C PRO A 208 -13.32 9.23 7.77
N ASP A 209 -13.31 9.39 6.44
CA ASP A 209 -12.56 10.42 5.74
C ASP A 209 -13.29 10.91 4.49
N GLN A 210 -12.71 11.94 3.86
CA GLN A 210 -13.11 12.42 2.55
C GLN A 210 -12.08 12.01 1.49
N ASP A 211 -12.07 10.72 1.11
CA ASP A 211 -11.20 10.21 0.06
C ASP A 211 -11.43 10.93 -1.28
N CYS A 212 -10.33 11.27 -1.98
CA CYS A 212 -10.38 11.84 -3.32
C CYS A 212 -11.19 10.95 -4.28
N CYS A 213 -11.16 9.63 -4.13
CA CYS A 213 -11.89 8.71 -5.01
C CYS A 213 -13.40 8.70 -4.78
N THR A 214 -13.89 9.18 -3.63
CA THR A 214 -15.33 9.18 -3.29
C THR A 214 -16.02 10.48 -3.72
N LEU A 215 -15.25 11.55 -3.90
CA LEU A 215 -15.70 12.80 -4.49
C LEU A 215 -16.25 12.55 -5.91
N PHE A 216 -17.57 12.66 -6.03
CA PHE A 216 -18.29 12.58 -7.30
C PHE A 216 -18.22 11.23 -8.01
N VAL A 217 -18.21 10.14 -7.24
CA VAL A 217 -18.43 8.78 -7.79
C VAL A 217 -19.76 8.77 -8.56
N PRO A 218 -19.77 8.35 -9.84
CA PRO A 218 -20.99 8.27 -10.61
C PRO A 218 -21.95 7.22 -10.01
N LYS A 219 -23.27 7.44 -10.15
CA LYS A 219 -24.28 6.44 -9.73
C LYS A 219 -24.12 5.09 -10.43
N HIS A 220 -23.67 5.12 -11.69
CA HIS A 220 -23.44 3.96 -12.53
C HIS A 220 -22.03 4.05 -13.13
N PRO A 221 -20.99 3.64 -12.39
CA PRO A 221 -19.64 3.57 -12.94
C PRO A 221 -19.55 2.51 -14.03
N GLU A 222 -18.73 2.77 -15.04
CA GLU A 222 -18.49 1.79 -16.10
C GLU A 222 -17.78 0.55 -15.54
N THR A 223 -18.28 -0.63 -15.86
CA THR A 223 -17.71 -1.92 -15.43
C THR A 223 -16.88 -2.56 -16.54
N ARG A 224 -17.07 -2.14 -17.78
CA ARG A 224 -16.32 -2.60 -18.95
C ARG A 224 -15.88 -1.41 -19.78
N ALA A 225 -14.91 -0.66 -19.28
CA ALA A 225 -14.41 0.49 -20.02
C ALA A 225 -13.78 0.05 -21.35
N ASP A 226 -14.14 0.74 -22.42
CA ASP A 226 -13.50 0.60 -23.72
C ASP A 226 -12.23 1.46 -23.78
N LEU A 227 -11.09 0.84 -24.12
CA LEU A 227 -9.79 1.53 -24.15
C LEU A 227 -9.80 2.67 -25.16
N ASP A 228 -10.36 2.47 -26.36
CA ASP A 228 -10.37 3.48 -27.41
C ASP A 228 -11.19 4.70 -26.99
N THR A 229 -12.32 4.48 -26.32
CA THR A 229 -13.12 5.55 -25.72
C THR A 229 -12.32 6.31 -24.66
N VAL A 230 -11.62 5.60 -23.78
CA VAL A 230 -10.78 6.24 -22.75
C VAL A 230 -9.67 7.08 -23.37
N LEU A 231 -9.00 6.58 -24.42
CA LEU A 231 -7.96 7.33 -25.12
C LEU A 231 -8.49 8.59 -25.80
N ARG A 232 -9.64 8.50 -26.49
CA ARG A 232 -10.31 9.69 -27.07
C ARG A 232 -10.72 10.72 -26.01
N LEU A 233 -11.17 10.27 -24.84
CA LEU A 233 -11.48 11.18 -23.73
C LEU A 233 -10.21 11.86 -23.21
N GLU A 234 -9.10 11.13 -23.14
CA GLU A 234 -7.80 11.68 -22.75
C GLU A 234 -7.24 12.69 -23.75
N GLU A 235 -7.53 12.60 -25.05
CA GLU A 235 -7.13 13.61 -26.05
C GLU A 235 -7.74 15.00 -25.75
N THR A 236 -8.88 15.05 -25.05
CA THR A 236 -9.50 16.32 -24.61
C THR A 236 -8.87 16.89 -23.34
N LEU A 237 -7.93 16.15 -22.73
CA LEU A 237 -7.23 16.50 -21.52
C LEU A 237 -5.76 16.78 -21.85
N SER A 238 -5.18 17.83 -21.28
CA SER A 238 -3.73 18.08 -21.36
C SER A 238 -2.98 17.12 -20.42
N VAL A 239 -3.05 15.80 -20.67
CA VAL A 239 -2.61 14.75 -19.73
C VAL A 239 -1.19 14.98 -19.24
N ASP A 240 -0.24 15.20 -20.13
CA ASP A 240 1.17 15.36 -19.77
C ASP A 240 1.45 16.60 -18.91
N GLU A 241 0.78 17.71 -19.22
CA GLU A 241 0.89 18.96 -18.46
C GLU A 241 0.28 18.79 -17.07
N MET A 242 -0.92 18.23 -17.00
CA MET A 242 -1.64 17.99 -15.75
C MET A 242 -0.89 17.00 -14.83
N VAL A 243 -0.29 15.94 -15.39
CA VAL A 243 0.56 15.01 -14.63
C VAL A 243 1.82 15.73 -14.13
N ARG A 244 2.47 16.54 -14.97
CA ARG A 244 3.65 17.31 -14.58
C ARG A 244 3.35 18.25 -13.42
N GLU A 245 2.27 19.02 -13.52
CA GLU A 245 1.84 19.96 -12.49
C GLU A 245 1.51 19.25 -11.16
N ALA A 246 0.79 18.12 -11.21
CA ALA A 246 0.49 17.34 -10.00
C ALA A 246 1.76 16.79 -9.34
N VAL A 247 2.74 16.34 -10.13
CA VAL A 247 4.04 15.86 -9.63
C VAL A 247 4.87 16.99 -9.02
N GLU A 248 4.87 18.18 -9.62
CA GLU A 248 5.60 19.36 -9.12
C GLU A 248 5.02 19.86 -7.80
N ASN A 249 3.70 19.80 -7.64
CA ASN A 249 2.99 20.21 -6.43
C ASN A 249 2.87 19.09 -5.38
N THR A 250 3.57 17.95 -5.57
CA THR A 250 3.55 16.85 -4.61
C THR A 250 4.37 17.18 -3.35
N GLU A 251 3.74 17.13 -2.17
CA GLU A 251 4.42 17.29 -0.88
C GLU A 251 5.06 15.97 -0.44
N ARG A 252 6.30 16.00 0.07
CA ARG A 252 6.97 14.82 0.62
C ARG A 252 7.07 14.92 2.13
N ARG A 253 6.63 13.88 2.83
CA ARG A 253 6.85 13.67 4.27
C ARG A 253 7.71 12.45 4.53
N HIS A 254 8.63 12.57 5.48
CA HIS A 254 9.51 11.49 5.90
C HIS A 254 9.05 10.92 7.24
N PHE A 255 9.13 9.60 7.36
CA PHE A 255 8.79 8.87 8.58
C PHE A 255 9.95 7.97 8.95
N ALA A 256 10.26 7.90 10.24
CA ALA A 256 11.25 7.00 10.81
C ALA A 256 10.63 6.30 12.03
N SER A 257 10.83 4.99 12.14
CA SER A 257 10.41 4.23 13.32
C SER A 257 11.20 4.71 14.54
N PRO A 258 10.57 4.90 15.71
CA PRO A 258 11.29 5.23 16.96
C PRO A 258 12.42 4.24 17.27
N GLU A 259 12.24 2.97 16.90
CA GLU A 259 13.23 1.90 17.11
C GLU A 259 14.47 2.05 16.22
N ALA A 260 14.37 2.75 15.07
CA ALA A 260 15.50 3.04 14.20
C ALA A 260 16.40 4.17 14.75
N ALA A 261 15.89 4.95 15.72
CA ALA A 261 16.62 6.04 16.36
C ALA A 261 17.39 5.61 17.62
N ALA A 262 17.24 4.35 18.06
CA ALA A 262 18.06 3.81 19.14
C ALA A 262 19.46 3.49 18.60
N PRO A 263 20.54 4.12 19.11
CA PRO A 263 21.88 3.71 18.73
C PRO A 263 22.08 2.26 19.14
N ALA A 264 22.64 1.45 18.25
CA ALA A 264 23.07 0.09 18.57
C ALA A 264 23.92 0.16 19.85
N ARG A 265 23.43 -0.45 20.93
CA ARG A 265 24.18 -0.60 22.18
C ARG A 265 25.28 -1.62 22.02
#